data_AF-A0A5C4RPV8-F1
#
_entry.id   AF-A0A5C4RPV8-F1
#
_cell.length_a   1.000
_cell.length_b   1.000
_cell.length_c   1.000
_cell.angle_alpha   90.00
_cell.angle_beta   90.00
_cell.angle_gamma   90.00
#
_symmetry.space_group_name_H-M   'P 1'
#
loop_
_entity.id
_entity.type
_entity.pdbx_description
1 polymer ?
#
loop_
_entity_poly.entity_id
_entity_poly.type
_entity_poly.pdbx_seq_one_letter_code
_entity_poly.pdbx_strand_id
1 'polypeptide(L)'
;MKNTLIPVALVLLALSACRETPQETAEDVAEARAEGAQEVREAEADRADARRDAADASVNPDTGPVMGTYDPRDDKADADYDVAVAKAKSTLDVEQEKCEAMTGDARDACKDTAEAVYDKAVADAELRRSQAVREAVPAEGPPPADTDG
;
A
#
# COMPACT_ATOMS: atom_id res chain seq x y z
N MET A 1 23.71 58.94 39.57
CA MET A 1 24.14 58.16 38.39
C MET A 1 23.00 57.18 38.09
N LYS A 2 22.12 57.49 37.13
CA LYS A 2 22.07 56.90 35.76
C LYS A 2 21.88 55.37 35.86
N ASN A 3 20.80 54.72 35.40
CA ASN A 3 20.08 54.89 34.13
C ASN A 3 18.70 54.17 34.13
N THR A 4 17.69 54.84 33.57
CA THR A 4 16.57 54.38 32.70
C THR A 4 16.30 52.88 32.52
N LEU A 5 15.09 52.38 32.85
CA LEU A 5 13.89 52.30 31.96
C LEU A 5 14.18 51.77 30.54
N ILE A 6 13.87 50.50 30.26
CA ILE A 6 13.25 50.01 29.00
C ILE A 6 12.49 48.69 29.29
N PRO A 7 11.15 48.62 29.14
CA PRO A 7 10.43 47.36 29.03
C PRO A 7 10.49 46.90 27.57
N VAL A 8 11.30 45.89 27.27
CA VAL A 8 11.30 45.29 25.92
C VAL A 8 10.17 44.28 25.86
N ALA A 9 8.97 44.80 25.57
CA ALA A 9 7.95 44.03 24.89
C ALA A 9 8.48 43.72 23.49
N LEU A 10 9.05 42.52 23.31
CA LEU A 10 9.38 41.96 22.00
C LEU A 10 8.21 41.09 21.54
N VAL A 11 7.13 41.77 21.17
CA VAL A 11 6.22 41.26 20.14
C VAL A 11 6.98 41.38 18.82
N LEU A 12 7.16 40.27 18.11
CA LEU A 12 7.17 40.14 16.64
C LEU A 12 7.85 38.83 16.22
N LEU A 13 7.10 37.73 16.26
CA LEU A 13 7.27 36.62 15.32
C LEU A 13 5.89 36.32 14.73
N ALA A 14 5.44 37.22 13.86
CA ALA A 14 4.44 36.88 12.87
C ALA A 14 5.12 35.98 11.83
N LEU A 15 5.18 34.67 12.09
CA LEU A 15 5.46 33.67 11.06
C LEU A 15 4.18 33.50 10.23
N SER A 16 3.84 34.51 9.43
CA SER A 16 2.90 34.36 8.33
C SER A 16 3.67 33.94 7.08
N ALA A 17 4.03 32.66 7.02
CA ALA A 17 4.36 31.95 5.80
C ALA A 17 4.11 30.46 6.08
N CYS A 18 3.02 29.91 5.53
CA CYS A 18 2.68 28.50 5.66
C CYS A 18 3.76 27.66 4.97
N ARG A 19 4.77 27.23 5.74
CA ARG A 19 5.69 26.17 5.39
C ARG A 19 5.80 25.31 6.64
N GLU A 20 5.40 24.04 6.54
CA GLU A 20 5.52 23.07 7.62
C GLU A 20 6.91 23.10 8.22
N THR A 21 6.98 22.92 9.53
CA THR A 21 8.27 22.87 10.21
C THR A 21 8.92 21.50 9.97
N PRO A 22 10.27 21.39 10.01
CA PRO A 22 10.92 20.07 9.93
C PRO A 22 10.49 19.10 11.04
N GLN A 23 9.97 19.60 12.16
CA GLN A 23 9.39 18.77 13.22
C GLN A 23 8.04 18.18 12.81
N GLU A 24 7.18 19.00 12.19
CA GLU A 24 5.85 18.62 11.70
C GLU A 24 5.98 17.54 10.62
N THR A 25 6.79 17.76 9.57
CA THR A 25 7.02 16.73 8.55
C THR A 25 7.61 15.43 9.14
N ALA A 26 8.40 15.50 10.21
CA ALA A 26 8.92 14.30 10.85
C ALA A 26 7.85 13.54 11.65
N GLU A 27 6.87 14.25 12.19
CA GLU A 27 5.67 13.70 12.83
C GLU A 27 4.77 13.04 11.79
N ASP A 28 4.46 13.72 10.69
CA ASP A 28 3.61 13.20 9.60
C ASP A 28 4.23 11.94 8.98
N VAL A 29 5.54 11.95 8.72
CA VAL A 29 6.27 10.75 8.26
C VAL A 29 6.22 9.61 9.29
N ALA A 30 6.24 9.92 10.59
CA ALA A 30 6.15 8.90 11.63
C ALA A 30 4.73 8.31 11.73
N GLU A 31 3.71 9.16 11.59
CA GLU A 31 2.30 8.77 11.52
C GLU A 31 2.03 7.89 10.30
N ALA A 32 2.41 8.34 9.09
CA ALA A 32 2.27 7.56 7.85
C ALA A 32 2.96 6.18 7.93
N ARG A 33 4.11 6.08 8.62
CA ARG A 33 4.76 4.78 8.90
C ARG A 33 3.96 3.92 9.86
N ALA A 34 3.36 4.51 10.89
CA ALA A 34 2.59 3.78 11.89
C ALA A 34 1.28 3.25 11.29
N GLU A 35 0.56 4.08 10.55
CA GLU A 35 -0.65 3.74 9.82
C GLU A 35 -0.36 2.71 8.73
N GLY A 36 0.64 2.96 7.88
CA GLY A 36 1.04 2.00 6.85
C GLY A 36 1.47 0.65 7.42
N ALA A 37 2.17 0.64 8.57
CA ALA A 37 2.48 -0.61 9.26
C ALA A 37 1.23 -1.31 9.82
N GLN A 38 0.19 -0.57 10.19
CA GLN A 38 -1.10 -1.14 10.60
C GLN A 38 -1.82 -1.76 9.40
N GLU A 39 -1.94 -1.04 8.28
CA GLU A 39 -2.57 -1.55 7.07
C GLU A 39 -1.88 -2.83 6.57
N VAL A 40 -0.55 -2.86 6.58
CA VAL A 40 0.20 -4.08 6.20
C VAL A 40 -0.06 -5.23 7.17
N ARG A 41 -0.18 -4.97 8.48
CA ARG A 41 -0.50 -6.02 9.46
C ARG A 41 -1.90 -6.58 9.27
N GLU A 42 -2.87 -5.72 8.95
CA GLU A 42 -4.25 -6.12 8.65
C GLU A 42 -4.30 -6.99 7.40
N ALA A 43 -3.68 -6.55 6.30
CA ALA A 43 -3.58 -7.36 5.09
C ALA A 43 -2.84 -8.70 5.31
N GLU A 44 -1.80 -8.71 6.17
CA GLU A 44 -1.10 -9.95 6.54
C GLU A 44 -1.96 -10.89 7.40
N ALA A 45 -2.88 -10.36 8.21
CA ALA A 45 -3.86 -11.15 8.96
C ALA A 45 -4.90 -11.76 8.03
N ASP A 46 -5.48 -10.97 7.11
CA ASP A 46 -6.43 -11.44 6.11
C ASP A 46 -5.82 -12.55 5.24
N ARG A 47 -4.55 -12.39 4.87
CA ARG A 47 -3.78 -13.43 4.18
C ARG A 47 -3.60 -14.70 5.00
N ALA A 48 -3.42 -14.59 6.31
CA ALA A 48 -3.33 -15.75 7.17
C ALA A 48 -4.67 -16.49 7.24
N ASP A 49 -5.78 -15.76 7.26
CA ASP A 49 -7.13 -16.34 7.29
C ASP A 49 -7.50 -16.98 5.95
N ALA A 50 -7.26 -16.32 4.82
CA ALA A 50 -7.42 -16.93 3.48
C ALA A 50 -6.63 -18.24 3.33
N ARG A 51 -5.44 -18.33 3.93
CA ARG A 51 -4.63 -19.57 3.94
C ARG A 51 -5.24 -20.66 4.82
N ARG A 52 -5.88 -20.31 5.94
CA ARG A 52 -6.58 -21.26 6.81
C ARG A 52 -7.83 -21.80 6.11
N ASP A 53 -8.61 -20.92 5.47
CA ASP A 53 -9.82 -21.31 4.76
C ASP A 53 -9.49 -22.24 3.58
N ALA A 54 -8.43 -21.93 2.81
CA ALA A 54 -7.94 -22.82 1.77
C ALA A 54 -7.48 -24.19 2.32
N ALA A 55 -6.86 -24.22 3.51
CA ALA A 55 -6.46 -25.47 4.16
C ALA A 55 -7.68 -26.27 4.66
N ASP A 56 -8.68 -25.62 5.24
CA ASP A 56 -9.91 -26.27 5.70
C ASP A 56 -10.68 -26.89 4.54
N ALA A 57 -10.84 -26.15 3.43
CA ALA A 57 -11.47 -26.64 2.21
C ALA A 57 -10.76 -27.88 1.63
N SER A 58 -9.44 -27.99 1.83
CA SER A 58 -8.67 -29.17 1.39
C SER A 58 -8.90 -30.41 2.25
N VAL A 59 -9.30 -30.24 3.52
CA VAL A 59 -9.53 -31.34 4.47
C VAL A 59 -11.01 -31.73 4.54
N ASN A 60 -11.91 -30.79 4.31
CA ASN A 60 -13.35 -30.98 4.35
C ASN A 60 -14.02 -30.41 3.08
N PRO A 61 -14.05 -31.18 1.99
CA PRO A 61 -14.61 -30.72 0.72
C PRO A 61 -16.12 -30.44 0.78
N ASP A 62 -16.82 -30.90 1.83
CA ASP A 62 -18.27 -30.72 2.03
C ASP A 62 -18.62 -29.46 2.86
N THR A 63 -17.65 -28.78 3.50
CA THR A 63 -17.87 -27.51 4.23
C THR A 63 -17.57 -26.26 3.43
N GLY A 64 -17.17 -26.39 2.16
CA GLY A 64 -17.02 -25.26 1.26
C GLY A 64 -18.37 -24.57 0.94
N PRO A 65 -18.38 -23.28 0.58
CA PRO A 65 -19.60 -22.61 0.14
C PRO A 65 -20.25 -23.37 -1.03
N VAL A 66 -21.55 -23.72 -0.89
CA VAL A 66 -22.37 -24.49 -1.85
C VAL A 66 -22.72 -23.67 -3.12
N MET A 67 -21.80 -22.83 -3.59
CA MET A 67 -21.95 -22.02 -4.80
C MET A 67 -20.70 -22.22 -5.67
N GLY A 68 -20.88 -22.91 -6.80
CA GLY A 68 -19.82 -23.39 -7.70
C GLY A 68 -19.05 -22.33 -8.49
N THR A 69 -18.67 -21.22 -7.86
CA THR A 69 -17.81 -20.17 -8.43
C THR A 69 -16.73 -19.67 -7.47
N TYR A 70 -16.62 -20.23 -6.26
CA TYR A 70 -15.65 -19.81 -5.26
C TYR A 70 -14.44 -20.77 -5.28
N ASP A 71 -13.28 -20.30 -5.76
CA ASP A 71 -12.03 -21.06 -5.73
C ASP A 71 -11.14 -20.52 -4.60
N PRO A 72 -10.84 -21.30 -3.54
CA PRO A 72 -9.96 -20.85 -2.46
C PRO A 72 -8.52 -20.51 -2.92
N ARG A 73 -8.15 -20.86 -4.16
CA ARG A 73 -6.89 -20.42 -4.78
C ARG A 73 -6.94 -18.97 -5.24
N ASP A 74 -8.13 -18.47 -5.62
CA ASP A 74 -8.35 -17.07 -5.95
C ASP A 74 -8.21 -16.21 -4.68
N ASP A 75 -8.79 -16.65 -3.55
CA ASP A 75 -8.64 -15.95 -2.25
C ASP A 75 -7.18 -15.80 -1.83
N LYS A 76 -6.37 -16.84 -2.05
CA LYS A 76 -4.95 -16.77 -1.74
C LYS A 76 -4.22 -15.79 -2.65
N ALA A 77 -4.56 -15.76 -3.94
CA ALA A 77 -3.97 -14.82 -4.89
C ALA A 77 -4.36 -13.37 -4.57
N ASP A 78 -5.60 -13.16 -4.13
CA ASP A 78 -6.16 -11.87 -3.72
C ASP A 78 -5.49 -11.37 -2.45
N ALA A 79 -5.35 -12.23 -1.44
CA ALA A 79 -4.67 -11.84 -0.22
C ALA A 79 -3.15 -11.61 -0.41
N ASP A 80 -2.49 -12.35 -1.31
CA ASP A 80 -1.10 -12.05 -1.69
C ASP A 80 -1.00 -10.70 -2.44
N TYR A 81 -2.02 -10.32 -3.22
CA TYR A 81 -2.13 -9.03 -3.90
C TYR A 81 -2.35 -7.88 -2.91
N ASP A 82 -3.31 -8.02 -1.98
CA ASP A 82 -3.65 -6.99 -1.00
C ASP A 82 -2.46 -6.64 -0.10
N VAL A 83 -1.68 -7.64 0.33
CA VAL A 83 -0.44 -7.40 1.07
C VAL A 83 0.59 -6.62 0.24
N ALA A 84 0.68 -6.88 -1.07
CA ALA A 84 1.60 -6.17 -1.94
C ALA A 84 1.16 -4.71 -2.15
N VAL A 85 -0.14 -4.46 -2.35
CA VAL A 85 -0.72 -3.12 -2.48
C VAL A 85 -0.59 -2.34 -1.18
N ALA A 86 -0.90 -2.93 -0.03
CA ALA A 86 -0.75 -2.28 1.28
C ALA A 86 0.71 -1.84 1.52
N LYS A 87 1.69 -2.67 1.16
CA LYS A 87 3.13 -2.30 1.24
C LYS A 87 3.50 -1.17 0.29
N ALA A 88 2.96 -1.20 -0.93
CA ALA A 88 3.20 -0.15 -1.92
C ALA A 88 2.59 1.18 -1.47
N LYS A 89 1.34 1.16 -0.97
CA LYS A 89 0.62 2.33 -0.45
C LYS A 89 1.32 2.91 0.77
N SER A 90 1.70 2.09 1.74
CA SER A 90 2.49 2.55 2.90
C SER A 90 3.80 3.23 2.48
N THR A 91 4.43 2.78 1.38
CA THR A 91 5.63 3.45 0.85
C THR A 91 5.27 4.78 0.19
N LEU A 92 4.19 4.81 -0.61
CA LEU A 92 3.68 6.02 -1.24
C LEU A 92 3.40 7.11 -0.20
N ASP A 93 2.63 6.79 0.83
CA ASP A 93 2.20 7.75 1.86
C ASP A 93 3.43 8.36 2.56
N VAL A 94 4.40 7.53 2.95
CA VAL A 94 5.65 7.99 3.55
C VAL A 94 6.49 8.87 2.63
N GLU A 95 6.53 8.57 1.33
CA GLU A 95 7.24 9.43 0.38
C GLU A 95 6.48 10.73 0.10
N GLN A 96 5.13 10.70 0.07
CA GLN A 96 4.31 11.90 -0.07
C GLN A 96 4.53 12.87 1.09
N GLU A 97 4.54 12.39 2.34
CA GLU A 97 4.84 13.24 3.51
C GLU A 97 6.25 13.85 3.43
N LYS A 98 7.25 13.09 2.97
CA LYS A 98 8.59 13.64 2.75
C LYS A 98 8.61 14.72 1.66
N CYS A 99 7.78 14.57 0.62
CA CYS A 99 7.69 15.54 -0.46
C CYS A 99 7.13 16.88 0.04
N GLU A 100 6.28 16.90 1.08
CA GLU A 100 5.69 18.14 1.61
C GLU A 100 6.72 19.12 2.20
N ALA A 101 7.89 18.63 2.62
CA ALA A 101 9.02 19.52 2.98
C ALA A 101 9.55 20.36 1.80
N MET A 102 9.28 19.94 0.56
CA MET A 102 9.67 20.64 -0.67
C MET A 102 8.64 21.70 -1.06
N THR A 103 8.96 22.53 -2.07
CA THR A 103 8.04 23.57 -2.55
C THR A 103 8.07 23.73 -4.06
N GLY A 104 6.93 24.11 -4.62
CA GLY A 104 6.74 24.33 -6.06
C GLY A 104 6.98 23.06 -6.86
N ASP A 105 7.50 23.21 -8.09
CA ASP A 105 7.72 22.12 -9.04
C ASP A 105 8.55 20.95 -8.47
N ALA A 106 9.43 21.21 -7.51
CA ALA A 106 10.22 20.16 -6.87
C ALA A 106 9.36 19.20 -6.01
N ARG A 107 8.35 19.72 -5.31
CA ARG A 107 7.39 18.90 -4.57
C ARG A 107 6.53 18.10 -5.52
N ASP A 108 6.02 18.76 -6.56
CA ASP A 108 5.08 18.14 -7.47
C ASP A 108 5.78 16.99 -8.24
N ALA A 109 6.99 17.20 -8.74
CA ALA A 109 7.81 16.14 -9.34
C ALA A 109 8.17 14.99 -8.37
N CYS A 110 8.34 15.31 -7.07
CA CYS A 110 8.57 14.31 -6.02
C CYS A 110 7.33 13.41 -5.85
N LYS A 111 6.14 14.00 -5.76
CA LYS A 111 4.87 13.26 -5.65
C LYS A 111 4.59 12.42 -6.90
N ASP A 112 4.76 12.99 -8.08
CA ASP A 112 4.62 12.27 -9.35
C ASP A 112 5.54 11.04 -9.41
N THR A 113 6.77 11.18 -8.90
CA THR A 113 7.71 10.05 -8.83
C THR A 113 7.25 8.98 -7.85
N ALA A 114 6.74 9.37 -6.68
CA ALA A 114 6.23 8.44 -5.69
C ALA A 114 5.01 7.67 -6.21
N GLU A 115 4.07 8.37 -6.87
CA GLU A 115 2.89 7.79 -7.52
C GLU A 115 3.29 6.81 -8.63
N ALA A 116 4.25 7.18 -9.50
CA ALA A 116 4.73 6.29 -10.55
C ALA A 116 5.36 5.00 -10.01
N VAL A 117 6.03 5.07 -8.85
CA VAL A 117 6.58 3.88 -8.16
C VAL A 117 5.45 3.02 -7.60
N TYR A 118 4.44 3.64 -7.00
CA TYR A 118 3.24 2.95 -6.50
C TYR A 118 2.50 2.24 -7.63
N ASP A 119 2.17 2.94 -8.72
CA ASP A 119 1.45 2.39 -9.87
C ASP A 119 2.19 1.19 -10.47
N LYS A 120 3.51 1.29 -10.59
CA LYS A 120 4.33 0.17 -11.04
C LYS A 120 4.24 -1.03 -10.08
N ALA A 121 4.30 -0.80 -8.78
CA ALA A 121 4.21 -1.87 -7.78
C ALA A 121 2.84 -2.54 -7.79
N VAL A 122 1.76 -1.77 -7.98
CA VAL A 122 0.39 -2.29 -8.15
C VAL A 122 0.29 -3.11 -9.43
N ALA A 123 0.75 -2.60 -10.57
CA ALA A 123 0.73 -3.33 -11.84
C ALA A 123 1.52 -4.65 -11.76
N ASP A 124 2.68 -4.65 -11.10
CA ASP A 124 3.46 -5.86 -10.84
C ASP A 124 2.70 -6.84 -9.93
N ALA A 125 1.94 -6.34 -8.95
CA ALA A 125 1.11 -7.16 -8.07
C ALA A 125 -0.09 -7.77 -8.81
N GLU A 126 -0.77 -6.99 -9.65
CA GLU A 126 -1.86 -7.47 -10.50
C GLU A 126 -1.38 -8.55 -11.47
N LEU A 127 -0.20 -8.38 -12.06
CA LEU A 127 0.40 -9.39 -12.92
C LEU A 127 0.60 -10.70 -12.16
N ARG A 128 1.18 -10.66 -10.96
CA ARG A 128 1.37 -11.85 -10.11
C ARG A 128 0.05 -12.51 -9.73
N ARG A 129 -0.96 -11.71 -9.34
CA ARG A 129 -2.32 -12.19 -9.04
C ARG A 129 -2.91 -12.92 -10.24
N SER A 130 -2.89 -12.28 -11.41
CA SER A 130 -3.44 -12.86 -12.65
C SER A 130 -2.73 -14.15 -13.07
N GLN A 131 -1.42 -14.27 -12.80
CA GLN A 131 -0.66 -15.49 -13.07
C GLN A 131 -1.08 -16.60 -12.10
N ALA A 132 -1.16 -16.30 -10.80
CA ALA A 132 -1.58 -17.25 -9.78
C ALA A 132 -2.99 -17.80 -10.04
N VAL A 133 -3.94 -16.95 -10.43
CA VAL A 133 -5.31 -17.36 -10.81
C VAL A 133 -5.29 -18.22 -12.07
N ARG A 134 -4.52 -17.85 -13.10
CA ARG A 134 -4.42 -18.64 -14.34
C ARG A 134 -3.79 -20.01 -14.15
N GLU A 135 -2.80 -20.13 -13.27
CA GLU A 135 -2.18 -21.41 -12.91
C GLU A 135 -3.12 -22.32 -12.08
N ALA A 136 -4.10 -21.74 -11.38
CA ALA A 136 -5.09 -22.47 -10.61
C ALA A 136 -6.16 -23.13 -11.50
N VAL A 137 -6.48 -22.55 -12.66
CA VAL A 137 -7.36 -23.19 -13.65
C VAL A 137 -6.60 -24.39 -14.24
N PRO A 138 -7.07 -25.65 -14.07
CA PRO A 138 -6.42 -26.78 -14.72
C PRO A 138 -6.42 -26.50 -16.22
N ALA A 139 -5.24 -26.57 -16.85
CA ALA A 139 -5.10 -26.38 -18.28
C ALA A 139 -6.21 -27.19 -18.97
N GLU A 140 -7.13 -26.49 -19.65
CA GLU A 140 -7.98 -27.15 -20.62
C GLU A 140 -7.05 -27.97 -21.51
N GLY A 141 -7.37 -29.25 -21.67
CA GLY A 141 -6.46 -30.27 -22.16
C GLY A 141 -5.74 -29.90 -23.46
N PRO A 142 -4.71 -30.69 -23.84
CA PRO A 142 -3.88 -30.38 -25.01
C PRO A 142 -4.75 -30.01 -26.21
N PRO A 143 -4.39 -28.96 -26.99
CA PRO A 143 -5.16 -28.56 -28.16
C PRO A 143 -5.43 -29.79 -29.03
N PRO A 144 -6.63 -29.93 -29.62
CA PRO A 144 -6.95 -31.10 -30.43
C PRO A 144 -5.83 -31.29 -31.45
N ALA A 145 -5.25 -32.50 -31.46
CA ALA A 145 -4.22 -32.83 -32.43
C ALA A 145 -4.83 -32.72 -33.83
N ASP A 146 -4.41 -31.69 -34.57
CA ASP A 146 -4.70 -31.55 -36.00
C ASP A 146 -4.16 -32.79 -36.71
N THR A 147 -5.04 -33.75 -36.94
CA THR A 147 -4.79 -34.91 -37.80
C THR A 147 -5.40 -34.59 -39.16
N ASP A 148 -4.68 -33.76 -39.92
CA ASP A 148 -4.96 -33.51 -41.33
C ASP A 148 -4.51 -34.77 -42.11
N GLY A 149 -5.48 -35.47 -42.70
CA GLY A 149 -5.31 -36.67 -43.51
C GLY A 149 -5.88 -36.49 -44.90
#